data_AF-A0A6M1TTR5-F1
#
_entry.id   AF-A0A6M1TTR5-F1
#
_cell.length_a   1.000
_cell.length_b   1.000
_cell.length_c   1.000
_cell.angle_alpha   90.00
_cell.angle_beta   90.00
_cell.angle_gamma   90.00
#
_symmetry.space_group_name_H-M   'P 1'
#
loop_
_entity.id
_entity.type
_entity.pdbx_description
1 polymer ?
#
loop_
_entity_poly.entity_id
_entity_poly.type
_entity_poly.pdbx_seq_one_letter_code
_entity_poly.pdbx_strand_id
1 'polypeptide(L)' 'MTSPLAVKAQTAAAMLDMPPKDFMRLVECGALPPPVRIGKFERWRVEQLNAIIRGDAAKPDEGFEL' A
#
# COMPACT_ATOMS: atom_id res chain seq x y z
N MET A 1 7.07 21.17 -6.57
CA MET A 1 6.49 20.86 -5.24
C MET A 1 7.08 19.54 -4.77
N THR A 2 7.43 19.43 -3.50
CA THR A 2 8.03 18.21 -2.94
C THR A 2 6.92 17.29 -2.43
N SER A 3 6.77 16.11 -3.00
CA SER A 3 5.81 15.10 -2.51
C SER A 3 6.41 14.32 -1.35
N PRO A 4 5.60 13.91 -0.35
CA PRO A 4 6.08 13.07 0.75
C PRO A 4 6.54 11.70 0.24
N LEU A 5 7.61 11.16 0.82
CA LEU A 5 8.12 9.81 0.48
C LEU A 5 7.28 8.68 1.09
N ALA A 6 6.71 8.94 2.28
CA ALA A 6 5.86 7.99 2.98
C ALA A 6 4.75 8.72 3.73
N VAL A 7 3.55 8.14 3.76
CA VAL A 7 2.34 8.79 4.25
C VAL A 7 1.62 7.95 5.29
N LYS A 8 0.79 8.58 6.12
CA LYS A 8 -0.09 7.90 7.09
C LYS A 8 -1.23 7.17 6.37
N ALA A 9 -1.85 6.19 7.03
CA ALA A 9 -2.97 5.40 6.51
C ALA A 9 -4.06 6.27 5.86
N GLN A 10 -4.47 7.35 6.52
CA GLN A 10 -5.51 8.25 6.01
C GLN A 10 -5.16 8.87 4.65
N THR A 11 -3.90 9.24 4.44
CA THR A 11 -3.44 9.81 3.18
C THR A 11 -3.24 8.71 2.13
N ALA A 12 -2.74 7.54 2.52
CA ALA A 12 -2.62 6.38 1.63
C ALA A 12 -3.98 5.96 1.07
N ALA A 13 -5.00 5.89 1.93
CA ALA A 13 -6.38 5.59 1.53
C ALA A 13 -6.95 6.65 0.56
N ALA A 14 -6.72 7.94 0.85
CA ALA A 14 -7.13 9.03 -0.03
C ALA A 14 -6.43 8.98 -1.41
N MET A 15 -5.16 8.57 -1.46
CA MET A 15 -4.45 8.39 -2.73
C MET A 15 -5.05 7.30 -3.62
N LEU A 16 -5.71 6.31 -3.02
CA LEU A 16 -6.40 5.23 -3.72
C LEU A 16 -7.93 5.44 -3.78
N ASP A 17 -8.38 6.66 -3.49
CA ASP A 17 -9.79 7.09 -3.50
C ASP A 17 -10.73 6.16 -2.71
N MET A 18 -10.35 5.81 -1.46
CA MET A 18 -11.17 4.95 -0.61
C MET A 18 -11.18 5.37 0.87
N PRO A 19 -12.21 4.96 1.64
CA PRO A 19 -12.23 5.17 3.08
C PRO A 19 -11.04 4.50 3.79
N PRO A 20 -10.46 5.11 4.85
CA PRO A 20 -9.34 4.51 5.58
C PRO A 20 -9.63 3.13 6.17
N LYS A 21 -10.88 2.86 6.54
CA LYS A 21 -11.30 1.54 7.06
C LYS A 21 -11.17 0.44 6.01
N ASP A 22 -11.58 0.72 4.77
CA ASP A 22 -11.48 -0.25 3.67
C ASP A 22 -10.03 -0.46 3.26
N PHE A 23 -9.24 0.61 3.22
CA PHE A 23 -7.80 0.51 3.01
C PHE A 23 -7.14 -0.42 4.05
N MET A 24 -7.41 -0.23 5.34
CA MET A 24 -6.84 -1.09 6.38
C MET A 24 -7.33 -2.54 6.28
N ARG A 25 -8.61 -2.77 5.95
CA ARG A 25 -9.14 -4.11 5.71
C ARG A 25 -8.39 -4.83 4.57
N LEU A 26 -8.07 -4.12 3.49
CA LEU A 26 -7.29 -4.67 2.38
C LEU A 26 -5.85 -4.96 2.78
N VAL A 27 -5.26 -4.17 3.66
CA VAL A 27 -3.93 -4.46 4.24
C VAL A 27 -3.98 -5.71 5.12
N GLU A 28 -5.00 -5.82 5.99
CA GLU A 28 -5.18 -6.95 6.91
C GLU A 28 -5.40 -8.28 6.17
N CYS A 29 -6.14 -8.27 5.06
CA CYS A 29 -6.33 -9.47 4.23
C CYS A 29 -5.21 -9.73 3.21
N GLY A 30 -4.16 -8.91 3.20
CA GLY A 30 -2.98 -9.08 2.33
C GLY A 30 -3.16 -8.62 0.88
N ALA A 31 -4.29 -8.00 0.54
CA ALA A 31 -4.53 -7.45 -0.80
C ALA A 31 -3.74 -6.16 -1.06
N LEU A 32 -3.42 -5.39 -0.02
CA LEU A 32 -2.52 -4.24 -0.07
C LEU A 32 -1.30 -4.48 0.83
N PRO A 33 -0.14 -3.86 0.51
CA PRO A 33 1.07 -4.06 1.29
C PRO A 33 0.94 -3.51 2.72
N PRO A 34 1.61 -4.15 3.70
CA PRO A 34 1.66 -3.64 5.06
C PRO A 34 2.46 -2.33 5.15
N PRO A 35 2.26 -1.52 6.20
CA PRO A 35 3.06 -0.33 6.41
C PRO A 35 4.52 -0.70 6.70
N VAL A 36 5.43 0.22 6.38
CA VAL A 36 6.80 0.18 6.88
C VAL A 36 6.90 0.92 8.20
N ARG A 37 7.79 0.43 9.06
CA ARG A 37 8.05 1.03 10.38
C ARG A 37 9.22 2.01 10.30
N ILE A 38 8.97 3.26 10.67
CA ILE A 38 9.95 4.34 10.79
C ILE A 38 9.96 4.78 12.26
N GLY A 39 10.83 4.16 13.06
CA GLY A 39 10.81 4.32 14.52
C GLY A 39 9.49 3.85 15.13
N LYS A 40 8.72 4.78 15.72
CA LYS A 40 7.39 4.51 16.28
C LYS A 40 6.23 4.70 15.30
N PHE A 41 6.52 5.08 14.06
CA PHE A 41 5.50 5.41 13.07
C PHE A 41 5.34 4.30 12.04
N GLU A 42 4.09 4.00 11.72
CA GLU A 42 3.73 3.15 10.58
C GLU A 42 3.32 4.02 9.40
N ARG A 43 3.95 3.80 8.24
CA ARG A 43 3.77 4.60 7.03
C ARG A 43 3.74 3.73 5.80
N TRP A 44 3.05 4.19 4.76
CA TRP A 44 3.09 3.56 3.44
C TRP A 44 3.98 4.38 2.52
N ARG A 45 4.88 3.70 1.80
CA ARG A 45 5.73 4.34 0.80
C ARG A 45 4.87 4.75 -0.39
N VAL A 46 4.95 6.02 -0.78
CA VAL A 46 4.20 6.55 -1.92
C VAL A 46 4.56 5.82 -3.22
N GLU A 47 5.84 5.48 -3.40
CA GLU A 47 6.30 4.69 -4.54
C GLU A 47 5.61 3.31 -4.63
N GLN A 48 5.46 2.62 -3.51
CA GLN A 48 4.82 1.31 -3.48
C GLN A 48 3.32 1.40 -3.78
N LEU A 49 2.64 2.42 -3.26
CA LEU A 49 1.23 2.68 -3.59
C LEU A 49 1.04 2.97 -5.09
N ASN A 50 1.96 3.73 -5.70
CA ASN A 50 1.93 3.99 -7.14
C ASN A 50 2.18 2.72 -7.97
N ALA A 51 3.08 1.84 -7.53
CA ALA A 51 3.38 0.59 -8.23
C ALA A 51 2.16 -0.36 -8.30
N ILE A 52 1.31 -0.37 -7.25
CA ILE A 52 0.06 -1.14 -7.24
C ILE A 52 -0.88 -0.72 -8.37
N ILE A 53 -1.07 0.59 -8.54
CA ILE A 53 -1.97 1.13 -9.58
C ILE A 53 -1.40 0.92 -10.98
N ARG A 54 -0.09 0.97 -11.14
CA ARG A 54 0.57 0.72 -12.45
C ARG A 54 0.55 -0.74 -12.87
N GLY A 55 0.25 -1.66 -11.94
CA GLY A 55 0.38 -3.10 -12.18
C GLY A 55 1.85 -3.60 -12.12
N ASP A 56 2.77 -2.76 -11.64
CA ASP A 56 4.19 -3.09 -11.45
C ASP A 56 4.44 -3.80 -10.11
N ALA A 57 3.45 -3.79 -9.21
CA ALA A 57 3.47 -4.61 -8.01
C ALA A 57 3.43 -6.09 -8.46
N ALA A 58 4.59 -6.74 -8.38
CA ALA A 58 4.83 -8.10 -8.87
C ALA A 58 3.61 -9.01 -8.70
N LYS A 59 3.17 -9.61 -9.82
CA LYS A 59 2.21 -10.71 -9.81
C LYS A 59 2.66 -11.73 -8.75
N PRO A 60 1.75 -12.27 -7.91
CA PRO A 60 2.08 -13.43 -7.12
C PRO A 60 2.69 -14.47 -8.05
N ASP A 61 3.78 -15.08 -7.63
CA ASP A 61 4.29 -16.29 -8.27
C ASP A 61 3.25 -17.37 -8.03
N GLU A 62 2.24 -17.43 -8.91
CA GLU A 62 1.26 -18.50 -8.95
C GLU A 62 1.97 -19.75 -9.48
N GLY A 63 2.74 -20.37 -8.59
CA GLY A 63 3.14 -21.77 -8.71
C GLY A 63 1.90 -22.65 -8.64
N PHE A 64 1.09 -22.66 -9.70
CA PHE A 64 0.16 -23.76 -9.94
C PHE A 64 0.99 -24.95 -10.38
N GLU A 65 1.33 -25.84 -9.44
CA GLU A 65 1.66 -27.21 -9.79
C GLU A 65 0.35 -27.89 -10.25
N LEU A 66 0.32 -28.31 -11.52
CA LEU A 66 -0.70 -29.18 -12.12
C LEU A 66 -0.35 -30.66 -11.87
#